data_AF-A0A6C0F2F3-F1
#
_entry.id   AF-A0A6C0F2F3-F1
#
_cell.length_a   1.000
_cell.length_b   1.000
_cell.length_c   1.000
_cell.angle_alpha   90.00
_cell.angle_beta   90.00
_cell.angle_gamma   90.00
#
_symmetry.space_group_name_H-M   'P 1'
#
loop_
_entity.id
_entity.type
_entity.pdbx_description
1 polymer ?
#
loop_
_entity_poly.entity_id
_entity_poly.type
_entity_poly.pdbx_seq_one_letter_code
_entity_poly.pdbx_strand_id
1 'polypeptide(L)'
;MESLKPILSAYANVQRQINDVNVRVNELRDERRTIELDLAALYATSREELPDKINLATSGMTFAVKRPNQWKKGWSLSKKELKGYLEELLPQQAEAVMAEIVRRQEEKMVETDYGFELKVK
;
A
#
# COMPACT_ATOMS: atom_id res chain seq x y z
N MET A 1 1.21 -9.16 -43.09
CA MET A 1 1.60 -9.98 -41.93
C MET A 1 3.10 -9.91 -41.66
N GLU A 2 3.97 -10.07 -42.67
CA GLU A 2 5.44 -9.97 -42.49
C GLU A 2 5.91 -8.64 -41.89
N SER A 3 5.26 -7.52 -42.23
CA SER A 3 5.57 -6.20 -41.66
C SER A 3 5.26 -6.06 -40.16
N LEU A 4 4.35 -6.87 -39.62
CA LEU A 4 3.94 -6.84 -38.20
C LEU A 4 4.83 -7.72 -37.32
N LYS A 5 5.44 -8.75 -37.91
CA LYS A 5 6.28 -9.73 -37.23
C LYS A 5 7.39 -9.12 -36.35
N PRO A 6 8.18 -8.12 -36.80
CA PRO A 6 9.22 -7.54 -35.95
C PRO A 6 8.64 -6.80 -34.73
N ILE A 7 7.53 -6.07 -34.92
CA ILE A 7 6.86 -5.31 -33.85
C ILE A 7 6.27 -6.26 -32.81
N LEU A 8 5.55 -7.29 -33.25
CA LEU A 8 4.96 -8.29 -32.35
C LEU A 8 6.01 -9.09 -31.59
N SER A 9 7.15 -9.39 -32.23
CA SER A 9 8.27 -10.07 -31.58
C SER A 9 8.91 -9.20 -30.49
N ALA A 10 9.11 -7.91 -30.76
CA ALA A 10 9.61 -6.95 -29.77
C ALA A 10 8.62 -6.81 -28.60
N TYR A 11 7.33 -6.68 -28.88
CA TYR A 11 6.27 -6.61 -27.85
C TYR A 11 6.26 -7.86 -26.96
N ALA A 12 6.27 -9.06 -27.55
CA ALA A 12 6.30 -10.31 -26.82
C ALA A 12 7.56 -10.45 -25.95
N ASN A 13 8.70 -9.95 -26.44
CA ASN A 13 9.95 -9.95 -25.67
C ASN A 13 9.86 -9.03 -24.45
N VAL A 14 9.36 -7.81 -24.61
CA VAL A 14 9.14 -6.88 -23.49
C VAL A 14 8.16 -7.46 -22.47
N GLN A 15 7.06 -8.07 -22.92
CA GLN A 15 6.10 -8.70 -22.03
C GLN A 15 6.72 -9.83 -21.20
N ARG A 16 7.61 -10.63 -21.80
CA ARG A 16 8.35 -11.68 -21.08
C ARG A 16 9.25 -11.09 -19.99
N GLN A 17 10.02 -10.05 -20.32
CA GLN A 17 10.88 -9.37 -19.34
C GLN A 17 10.08 -8.78 -18.18
N ILE A 18 8.92 -8.18 -18.47
CA ILE A 18 8.00 -7.68 -17.42
C ILE A 18 7.54 -8.82 -16.51
N ASN A 19 7.16 -9.97 -17.08
CA ASN A 19 6.72 -11.12 -16.30
C ASN A 19 7.85 -11.65 -15.40
N ASP A 20 9.07 -11.75 -15.92
CA ASP A 20 10.24 -12.22 -15.16
C ASP A 20 10.55 -11.27 -14.00
N VAL A 21 10.53 -9.96 -14.24
CA VAL A 21 10.69 -8.95 -13.18
C VAL A 21 9.56 -9.05 -12.15
N ASN A 22 8.31 -9.25 -12.58
CA ASN A 22 7.18 -9.38 -11.66
C ASN A 22 7.31 -10.61 -10.75
N VAL A 23 7.83 -11.73 -11.25
CA VAL A 23 8.14 -12.90 -10.42
C VAL A 23 9.14 -12.50 -9.34
N ARG A 24 10.26 -11.86 -9.72
CA ARG A 24 11.26 -11.43 -8.74
C ARG A 24 10.74 -10.40 -7.75
N VAL A 25 9.89 -9.47 -8.20
CA VAL A 25 9.24 -8.49 -7.32
C VAL A 25 8.34 -9.18 -6.30
N ASN A 26 7.62 -10.23 -6.69
CA ASN A 26 6.78 -10.98 -5.76
C ASN A 26 7.60 -11.74 -4.72
N GLU A 27 8.69 -12.39 -5.13
CA GLU A 27 9.64 -13.01 -4.18
C GLU A 27 10.17 -11.99 -3.16
N LEU A 28 10.63 -10.83 -3.64
CA LEU A 28 11.12 -9.76 -2.77
C LEU A 28 10.03 -9.19 -1.85
N ARG A 29 8.76 -9.20 -2.27
CA ARG A 29 7.63 -8.80 -1.42
C ARG A 29 7.39 -9.81 -0.29
N ASP A 30 7.53 -11.10 -0.57
CA ASP A 30 7.38 -12.15 0.44
C ASP A 30 8.56 -12.17 1.42
N GLU A 31 9.79 -12.00 0.91
CA GLU A 31 10.99 -11.79 1.74
C GLU A 31 10.82 -10.57 2.66
N ARG A 32 10.40 -9.42 2.10
CA ARG A 32 10.10 -8.22 2.88
C ARG A 32 9.03 -8.47 3.94
N ARG A 33 7.94 -9.15 3.60
CA ARG A 33 6.86 -9.46 4.55
C ARG A 33 7.36 -10.29 5.73
N THR A 34 8.24 -11.24 5.47
CA THR A 34 8.87 -12.06 6.52
C THR A 34 9.69 -11.18 7.47
N ILE A 35 10.50 -10.27 6.93
CA ILE A 35 11.28 -9.30 7.74
C ILE A 35 10.35 -8.39 8.56
N GLU A 36 9.23 -7.96 8.00
CA GLU A 36 8.25 -7.13 8.71
C GLU A 36 7.58 -7.88 9.87
N LEU A 37 7.37 -9.20 9.77
CA LEU A 37 6.87 -10.01 10.88
C LEU A 37 7.88 -10.08 12.03
N ASP A 38 9.16 -10.27 11.72
CA ASP A 38 10.23 -10.28 12.72
C ASP A 38 10.36 -8.91 13.41
N LEU A 39 10.27 -7.82 12.62
CA LEU A 39 10.24 -6.46 13.15
C LEU A 39 9.03 -6.23 14.05
N ALA A 40 7.83 -6.68 13.64
CA ALA A 40 6.63 -6.54 14.47
C ALA A 40 6.77 -7.28 15.80
N ALA A 41 7.34 -8.50 15.79
CA ALA A 41 7.61 -9.26 17.00
C ALA A 41 8.60 -8.52 17.93
N LEU A 42 9.68 -7.97 17.36
CA LEU A 42 10.68 -7.21 18.11
C LEU A 42 10.10 -5.90 18.71
N TYR A 43 9.29 -5.16 17.94
CA TYR A 43 8.62 -3.95 18.45
C TYR A 43 7.53 -4.25 19.47
N ALA A 44 6.92 -5.44 19.42
CA ALA A 44 5.95 -5.87 20.43
C ALA A 44 6.62 -6.18 21.78
N THR A 45 7.81 -6.76 21.79
CA THR A 45 8.53 -7.14 23.03
C THR A 45 9.34 -5.99 23.63
N SER A 46 9.88 -5.08 22.80
CA SER A 46 10.74 -3.96 23.25
C SER A 46 10.08 -2.60 23.00
N ARG A 47 8.78 -2.50 23.29
CA ARG A 47 7.92 -1.38 22.85
C ARG A 47 8.42 0.01 23.25
N GLU A 48 8.97 0.16 24.46
CA GLU A 48 9.40 1.45 25.01
C GLU A 48 10.82 1.86 24.61
N GLU A 49 11.62 0.92 24.11
CA GLU A 49 13.05 1.14 23.85
C GLU A 49 13.34 1.48 22.37
N LEU A 50 12.47 1.05 21.46
CA LEU A 50 12.72 1.17 20.02
C LEU A 50 12.13 2.46 19.44
N PRO A 51 12.90 3.20 18.62
CA PRO A 51 12.47 4.48 18.05
C PRO A 51 11.45 4.32 16.91
N ASP A 52 10.56 5.29 16.75
CA ASP A 52 9.60 5.29 15.65
C ASP A 52 10.22 5.71 14.30
N LYS A 53 11.43 6.28 14.31
CA LYS A 53 12.10 6.79 13.13
C LYS A 53 13.61 6.56 13.20
N ILE A 54 14.16 5.94 12.16
CA ILE A 54 15.60 5.67 12.04
C ILE A 54 16.09 6.23 10.71
N ASN A 55 17.09 7.10 10.76
CA ASN A 55 17.77 7.59 9.55
C ASN A 55 18.89 6.62 9.19
N LEU A 56 18.81 6.02 8.01
CA LEU A 56 19.83 5.12 7.48
C LEU A 56 20.85 5.93 6.69
N ALA A 57 21.91 6.34 7.37
CA ALA A 57 22.92 7.26 6.82
C ALA A 57 23.57 6.77 5.52
N THR A 58 23.75 5.45 5.37
CA THR A 58 24.40 4.84 4.21
C THR A 58 23.53 4.85 2.94
N SER A 59 22.21 4.79 3.08
CA SER A 59 21.27 4.79 1.94
C SER A 59 20.55 6.13 1.74
N GLY A 60 20.71 7.07 2.68
CA GLY A 60 19.94 8.32 2.70
C GLY A 60 18.44 8.10 2.98
N MET A 61 18.03 6.88 3.33
CA MET A 61 16.63 6.54 3.55
C MET A 61 16.22 6.76 5.00
N THR A 62 14.93 6.98 5.21
CA THR A 62 14.32 7.06 6.54
C THR A 62 13.40 5.87 6.72
N PHE A 63 13.69 5.04 7.70
CA PHE A 63 12.79 4.00 8.18
C PHE A 63 11.82 4.62 9.20
N ALA A 64 10.54 4.40 9.01
CA ALA A 64 9.49 4.89 9.88
C ALA A 64 8.57 3.74 10.30
N VAL A 65 8.25 3.70 11.59
CA VAL A 65 7.35 2.72 12.19
C VAL A 65 6.04 3.39 12.55
N LYS A 66 4.95 2.72 12.20
CA LYS A 66 3.60 3.09 12.60
C LYS A 66 3.11 2.03 13.57
N ARG A 67 2.89 2.39 14.83
CA ARG A 67 2.44 1.44 15.83
C ARG A 67 0.93 1.17 15.67
N PRO A 68 0.43 0.04 16.20
CA PRO A 68 -1.00 -0.23 16.29
C PRO A 68 -1.77 0.99 16.81
N ASN A 69 -2.91 1.28 16.19
CA ASN A 69 -3.80 2.41 16.51
C ASN A 69 -3.23 3.82 16.24
N GLN A 70 -2.02 3.96 15.70
CA GLN A 70 -1.45 5.28 15.35
C GLN A 70 -1.69 5.67 13.88
N TRP A 71 -2.31 4.77 13.09
CA TRP A 71 -2.52 5.02 11.68
C TRP A 71 -3.79 4.35 11.16
N LYS A 72 -4.35 4.97 10.11
CA LYS A 72 -5.45 4.41 9.33
C LYS A 72 -4.88 3.79 8.06
N LYS A 73 -5.33 2.60 7.68
CA LYS A 73 -5.04 1.99 6.36
C LYS A 73 -5.48 2.93 5.24
N GLY A 74 -4.91 2.82 4.05
CA GLY A 74 -5.39 3.55 2.88
C GLY A 74 -6.79 3.12 2.47
N TRP A 75 -7.67 4.09 2.16
CA TRP A 75 -8.97 3.84 1.55
C TRP A 75 -8.78 3.66 0.03
N SER A 76 -9.13 2.49 -0.49
CA SER A 76 -8.96 2.13 -1.90
C SER A 76 -9.92 2.86 -2.86
N LEU A 77 -11.15 3.13 -2.44
CA LEU A 77 -12.12 3.90 -3.22
C LEU A 77 -11.94 5.39 -2.92
N SER A 78 -11.72 6.21 -3.94
CA SER A 78 -11.59 7.64 -3.69
C SER A 78 -12.91 8.22 -3.19
N LYS A 79 -12.86 9.17 -2.25
CA LYS A 79 -14.04 9.91 -1.77
C LYS A 79 -14.83 10.54 -2.93
N LYS A 80 -14.12 10.94 -3.99
CA LYS A 80 -14.69 11.55 -5.20
C LYS A 80 -15.49 10.55 -6.03
N GLU A 81 -14.95 9.35 -6.25
CA GLU A 81 -15.66 8.28 -6.98
C GLU A 81 -16.88 7.80 -6.19
N LEU A 82 -16.74 7.62 -4.87
CA LEU A 82 -17.87 7.28 -4.01
C LEU A 82 -18.99 8.31 -4.13
N LYS A 83 -18.65 9.61 -4.07
CA LYS A 83 -19.62 10.69 -4.23
C LYS A 83 -20.33 10.61 -5.58
N GLY A 84 -19.60 10.41 -6.67
CA GLY A 84 -20.18 10.25 -8.01
C GLY A 84 -21.20 9.11 -8.07
N TYR A 85 -20.86 7.93 -7.55
CA TYR A 85 -21.80 6.80 -7.51
C TYR A 85 -23.03 7.09 -6.66
N LEU A 86 -22.87 7.77 -5.52
CA LEU A 86 -23.98 8.10 -4.63
C LEU A 86 -24.91 9.16 -5.22
N GLU A 87 -24.37 10.15 -5.94
CA GLU A 87 -25.17 11.15 -6.66
C GLU A 87 -26.00 10.52 -7.79
N GLU A 88 -25.45 9.51 -8.48
CA GLU A 88 -26.15 8.77 -9.52
C GLU A 88 -27.25 7.85 -8.97
N LEU A 89 -26.98 7.14 -7.87
CA LEU A 89 -27.90 6.14 -7.32
C LEU A 89 -28.93 6.73 -6.35
N LEU A 90 -28.54 7.73 -5.54
CA LEU A 90 -29.31 8.28 -4.42
C LEU A 90 -29.15 9.80 -4.33
N PRO A 91 -29.52 10.58 -5.36
CA PRO A 91 -29.20 12.01 -5.47
C PRO A 91 -29.67 12.87 -4.28
N GLN A 92 -30.81 12.54 -3.66
CA GLN A 92 -31.37 13.33 -2.56
C GLN A 92 -30.70 13.04 -1.19
N GLN A 93 -30.01 11.91 -1.07
CA GLN A 93 -29.42 11.46 0.20
C GLN A 93 -27.90 11.24 0.10
N ALA A 94 -27.30 11.48 -1.07
CA ALA A 94 -25.91 11.18 -1.38
C ALA A 94 -24.94 11.71 -0.32
N GLU A 95 -25.10 12.96 0.11
CA GLU A 95 -24.25 13.59 1.14
C GLU A 95 -24.39 12.93 2.51
N ALA A 96 -25.62 12.65 2.97
CA ALA A 96 -25.86 12.03 4.27
C ALA A 96 -25.35 10.58 4.32
N VAL A 97 -25.57 9.83 3.23
CA VAL A 97 -25.10 8.45 3.08
C VAL A 97 -23.57 8.43 2.96
N MET A 98 -22.98 9.36 2.21
CA MET A 98 -21.52 9.50 2.10
C MET A 98 -20.88 9.73 3.47
N ALA A 99 -21.42 10.66 4.26
CA ALA A 99 -20.90 10.97 5.59
C ALA A 99 -20.91 9.74 6.52
N GLU A 100 -22.01 8.97 6.51
CA GLU A 100 -22.12 7.76 7.34
C GLU A 100 -21.19 6.63 6.85
N ILE A 101 -21.04 6.45 5.53
CA ILE A 101 -20.08 5.49 4.97
C ILE A 101 -18.66 5.85 5.37
N VAL A 102 -18.27 7.12 5.21
CA VAL A 102 -16.93 7.62 5.60
C VAL A 102 -16.68 7.36 7.08
N ARG A 103 -17.63 7.70 7.96
CA ARG A 103 -17.50 7.49 9.40
C ARG A 103 -17.23 6.02 9.75
N ARG A 104 -18.08 5.11 9.25
CA ARG A 104 -17.94 3.66 9.50
C ARG A 104 -16.66 3.10 8.92
N GLN A 105 -16.25 3.58 7.75
CA GLN A 105 -15.05 3.10 7.09
C GLN A 105 -13.81 3.56 7.84
N GLU A 106 -13.76 4.82 8.29
CA GLU A 106 -12.65 5.34 9.07
C GLU A 106 -12.47 4.66 10.44
N GLU A 107 -13.56 4.23 11.08
CA GLU A 107 -13.53 3.40 12.30
C GLU A 107 -12.87 2.05 12.05
N LYS A 108 -13.15 1.41 10.91
CA LYS A 108 -12.57 0.12 10.51
C LYS A 108 -11.14 0.21 9.99
N MET A 109 -10.71 1.41 9.60
CA MET A 109 -9.40 1.61 9.00
C MET A 109 -8.28 1.72 10.03
N VAL A 110 -8.60 1.85 11.33
CA VAL A 110 -7.58 1.85 12.39
C VAL A 110 -6.89 0.49 12.38
N GLU A 111 -5.61 0.47 11.98
CA GLU A 111 -4.87 -0.78 11.89
C GLU A 111 -4.44 -1.24 13.27
N THR A 112 -4.66 -2.53 13.52
CA THR A 112 -4.28 -3.19 14.79
C THR A 112 -2.84 -3.69 14.77
N ASP A 113 -2.19 -3.64 13.60
CA ASP A 113 -0.85 -4.16 13.37
C ASP A 113 0.18 -3.04 13.18
N TYR A 114 1.46 -3.40 13.30
CA TYR A 114 2.57 -2.51 12.97
C TYR A 114 2.67 -2.29 11.47
N GLY A 115 2.90 -1.03 11.07
CA GLY A 115 3.21 -0.65 9.70
C GLY A 115 4.66 -0.18 9.58
N PHE A 116 5.37 -0.61 8.55
CA PHE A 116 6.76 -0.21 8.29
C PHE A 116 6.87 0.50 6.94
N GLU A 117 7.52 1.66 6.94
CA GLU A 117 7.72 2.47 5.74
C GLU A 117 9.19 2.83 5.57
N LEU A 118 9.70 2.67 4.35
CA LEU A 118 11.01 3.18 3.95
C LEU A 118 10.81 4.35 2.98
N LYS A 119 11.22 5.54 3.39
CA LYS A 119 11.11 6.76 2.59
C LYS A 119 12.48 7.15 2.06
N VAL A 120 12.57 7.34 0.75
CA VAL A 120 13.72 8.01 0.13
C VAL A 120 13.57 9.50 0.42
N LYS A 121 14.66 10.15 0.85
CA LYS A 121 14.69 11.58 1.11
C LYS A 121 14.52 12.39 -0.18
#